data_AF-A0A928LFR4-F1
#
_entry.id   AF-A0A928LFR4-F1
#
_cell.length_a   1.000
_cell.length_b   1.000
_cell.length_c   1.000
_cell.angle_alpha   90.00
_cell.angle_beta   90.00
_cell.angle_gamma   90.00
#
_symmetry.space_group_name_H-M   'P 1'
#
loop_
_entity.id
_entity.type
_entity.pdbx_description
1 polymer ?
#
loop_
_entity_poly.entity_id
_entity_poly.type
_entity_poly.pdbx_seq_one_letter_code
_entity_poly.pdbx_strand_id
1 'polypeptide(L)'
;RKKAAEIAKAGADVILDWGFWTNQNRKDISDYFASHGVDYEWHYIDIDDELWHKYIKERNQKITEGNGGSDFYVDEGLFNKVQSLFEVPEKSEIDVWYDAQKETK
;
A
#
# COMPACT_ATOMS: atom_id res chain seq x y z
N ARG A 1 3.49 12.17 6.92
CA ARG A 1 2.92 13.41 6.31
C ARG A 1 3.83 14.64 6.42
N LYS A 2 4.12 15.22 7.62
CA LYS A 2 4.94 16.45 7.72
C LYS A 2 6.33 16.32 7.08
N LYS A 3 7.07 15.26 7.41
CA LYS A 3 8.40 15.02 6.86
C LYS A 3 8.37 14.82 5.34
N ALA A 4 7.36 14.12 4.82
CA ALA A 4 7.14 13.96 3.39
C ALA A 4 6.95 15.32 2.70
N ALA A 5 6.10 16.18 3.25
CA ALA A 5 5.89 17.53 2.72
C ALA A 5 7.17 18.39 2.75
N GLU A 6 7.99 18.27 3.80
CA GLU A 6 9.29 18.97 3.87
C GLU A 6 10.26 18.49 2.78
N ILE A 7 10.32 17.19 2.52
CA ILE A 7 11.18 16.61 1.49
C ILE A 7 10.70 17.01 0.09
N ALA A 8 9.39 16.90 -0.17
CA ALA A 8 8.77 17.34 -1.42
C ALA A 8 9.06 18.82 -1.72
N LYS A 9 8.93 19.69 -0.71
CA LYS A 9 9.24 21.11 -0.83
C LYS A 9 10.73 21.41 -1.03
N ALA A 10 11.61 20.47 -0.66
CA ALA A 10 13.03 20.55 -0.97
C ALA A 10 13.36 20.09 -2.40
N GLY A 11 12.36 19.70 -3.20
CA GLY A 11 12.50 19.30 -4.60
C GLY A 11 12.81 17.82 -4.81
N ALA A 12 12.54 16.97 -3.83
CA ALA A 12 12.74 15.52 -3.94
C ALA A 12 11.42 14.75 -3.81
N ASP A 13 11.26 13.70 -4.61
CA ASP A 13 10.06 12.86 -4.58
C ASP A 13 10.01 11.97 -3.34
N VAL A 14 8.79 11.69 -2.86
CA VAL A 14 8.53 10.86 -1.69
C VAL A 14 7.47 9.83 -2.03
N ILE A 15 7.80 8.55 -1.84
CA ILE A 15 6.83 7.46 -1.86
C ILE A 15 6.41 7.18 -0.41
N LEU A 16 5.10 7.17 -0.17
CA LEU A 16 4.51 6.69 1.08
C LEU A 16 3.82 5.36 0.80
N ASP A 17 4.36 4.30 1.39
CA ASP A 17 3.94 2.91 1.16
C ASP A 17 3.17 2.30 2.36
N TRP A 18 2.76 3.13 3.33
CA TRP A 18 2.06 2.68 4.53
C TRP A 18 0.83 3.52 4.91
N GLY A 19 -0.15 2.88 5.54
CA GLY A 19 -1.12 3.55 6.43
C GLY A 19 -2.36 4.18 5.79
N PHE A 20 -2.72 3.80 4.56
CA PHE A 20 -3.87 4.37 3.83
C PHE A 20 -4.97 3.35 3.55
N TRP A 21 -5.41 2.66 4.60
CA TRP A 21 -6.26 1.47 4.46
C TRP A 21 -7.74 1.81 4.24
N THR A 22 -8.17 2.98 4.72
CA THR A 22 -9.55 3.46 4.59
C THR A 22 -9.63 4.63 3.63
N ASN A 23 -10.81 4.86 3.05
CA ASN A 23 -11.16 6.05 2.30
C ASN A 23 -10.86 7.32 3.12
N GLN A 24 -11.19 7.32 4.42
CA GLN A 24 -10.91 8.44 5.30
C GLN A 24 -9.40 8.72 5.41
N ASN A 25 -8.56 7.68 5.53
CA ASN A 25 -7.11 7.89 5.59
C ASN A 25 -6.56 8.48 4.29
N ARG A 26 -7.07 8.03 3.13
CA ARG A 26 -6.69 8.57 1.82
C ARG A 26 -7.12 10.03 1.70
N LYS A 27 -8.36 10.36 2.07
CA LYS A 27 -8.85 11.72 2.07
C LYS A 27 -8.04 12.64 3.00
N ASP A 28 -7.76 12.19 4.22
CA ASP A 28 -7.03 12.97 5.22
C ASP A 28 -5.62 13.35 4.75
N ILE A 29 -4.90 12.43 4.10
CA ILE A 29 -3.55 12.72 3.62
C ILE A 29 -3.57 13.59 2.35
N SER A 30 -4.55 13.38 1.47
CA SER A 30 -4.79 14.22 0.30
C SER A 30 -5.08 15.66 0.67
N ASP A 31 -6.03 15.89 1.59
CA ASP A 31 -6.35 17.23 2.12
C ASP A 31 -5.11 17.87 2.80
N TYR A 32 -4.32 17.07 3.52
CA TYR A 32 -3.09 17.54 4.13
C TYR A 32 -2.08 18.03 3.10
N PHE A 33 -1.81 17.27 2.03
CA PHE A 33 -0.85 17.70 1.01
C PHE A 33 -1.36 18.88 0.18
N ALA A 34 -2.63 18.86 -0.22
CA ALA A 34 -3.26 19.98 -0.92
C ALA A 34 -3.18 21.29 -0.10
N SER A 35 -3.53 21.25 1.19
CA SER A 35 -3.44 22.42 2.08
C SER A 35 -2.01 22.92 2.32
N HIS A 36 -1.00 22.11 2.03
CA HIS A 36 0.41 22.47 2.14
C HIS A 36 1.04 22.84 0.79
N GLY A 37 0.27 22.84 -0.30
CA GLY A 37 0.77 23.11 -1.65
C GLY A 37 1.78 22.06 -2.11
N VAL A 38 1.52 20.80 -1.78
CA VAL A 38 2.32 19.65 -2.22
C VAL A 38 1.46 18.84 -3.19
N ASP A 39 1.93 18.69 -4.42
CA ASP A 39 1.30 17.81 -5.40
C ASP A 39 1.48 16.35 -4.98
N TYR A 40 0.50 15.50 -5.29
CA TYR A 40 0.52 14.09 -4.97
C TYR A 40 -0.23 13.28 -6.03
N GLU A 41 0.10 11.99 -6.12
CA GLU A 41 -0.62 11.00 -6.92
C GLU A 41 -0.91 9.77 -6.06
N TRP A 42 -2.09 9.17 -6.27
CA TRP A 42 -2.46 7.88 -5.72
C TRP A 42 -2.17 6.75 -6.71
N HIS A 43 -1.40 5.78 -6.23
CA HIS A 43 -1.11 4.54 -6.96
C HIS A 43 -1.74 3.38 -6.19
N TYR A 44 -2.63 2.63 -6.83
CA TYR A 44 -3.24 1.43 -6.26
C TYR A 44 -2.82 0.19 -7.02
N ILE A 45 -2.32 -0.82 -6.29
CA ILE A 45 -1.99 -2.13 -6.83
C ILE A 45 -3.17 -3.04 -6.54
N ASP A 46 -3.97 -3.27 -7.56
CA ASP A 46 -5.12 -4.16 -7.54
C ASP A 46 -4.63 -5.59 -7.78
N ILE A 47 -4.66 -6.38 -6.71
CA ILE A 47 -4.27 -7.79 -6.70
C ILE A 47 -5.46 -8.61 -6.24
N ASP A 48 -5.67 -9.76 -6.88
CA ASP A 48 -6.78 -10.62 -6.50
C ASP A 48 -6.42 -11.38 -5.23
N ASP A 49 -7.45 -11.78 -4.48
CA ASP A 49 -7.26 -12.44 -3.20
C ASP A 49 -6.44 -13.73 -3.37
N GLU A 50 -6.66 -14.51 -4.43
CA GLU A 50 -5.96 -15.79 -4.62
C GLU A 50 -4.45 -15.60 -4.79
N LEU A 51 -4.04 -14.64 -5.61
CA LEU A 51 -2.65 -14.31 -5.88
C LEU A 51 -1.99 -13.69 -4.65
N TRP A 52 -2.72 -12.83 -3.92
CA TRP A 52 -2.24 -12.25 -2.68
C TRP A 52 -1.98 -13.32 -1.60
N HIS A 53 -2.92 -14.26 -1.41
CA HIS A 53 -2.74 -15.40 -0.50
C HIS A 53 -1.56 -16.27 -0.92
N LYS A 54 -1.40 -16.54 -2.22
CA LYS A 54 -0.26 -17.30 -2.75
C LYS A 54 1.06 -16.63 -2.38
N TYR A 55 1.20 -15.32 -2.62
CA TYR A 55 2.45 -14.61 -2.32
C TYR A 55 2.75 -14.54 -0.82
N ILE A 56 1.73 -14.37 0.03
CA ILE A 56 1.91 -14.44 1.49
C ILE A 56 2.41 -15.83 1.89
N LYS A 57 1.83 -16.90 1.35
CA LYS A 57 2.26 -18.27 1.64
C LYS A 57 3.70 -18.53 1.21
N GLU A 58 4.06 -18.13 -0.01
CA GLU A 58 5.43 -18.26 -0.54
C GLU A 58 6.45 -17.49 0.31
N ARG A 59 6.11 -16.26 0.74
CA ARG A 59 6.96 -15.46 1.63
C ARG A 59 7.11 -16.11 3.01
N ASN A 60 6.01 -16.52 3.62
CA ASN A 60 6.01 -17.20 4.91
C ASN A 60 6.85 -18.49 4.88
N GLN A 61 6.77 -19.25 3.79
CA GLN A 61 7.59 -20.45 3.60
C GLN A 61 9.09 -20.11 3.59
N LYS A 62 9.51 -19.10 2.80
CA LYS A 62 10.91 -18.64 2.77
C LYS A 62 11.40 -18.23 4.17
N ILE A 63 10.55 -17.54 4.94
CA ILE A 63 10.86 -17.17 6.33
C ILE A 63 11.09 -18.41 7.19
N THR A 64 10.18 -19.39 7.15
CA THR A 64 10.31 -20.63 7.93
C THR A 64 11.53 -21.48 7.55
N GLU A 65 11.97 -21.38 6.29
CA GLU A 65 13.17 -22.04 5.77
C GLU A 65 14.47 -21.29 6.10
N GLY A 66 14.40 -20.12 6.76
CA GLY A 66 15.56 -19.28 7.07
C GLY A 66 16.07 -18.41 5.92
N ASN A 67 15.34 -18.39 4.79
CA ASN A 67 15.67 -17.62 3.58
C ASN A 67 14.82 -16.36 3.40
N GLY A 68 14.07 -15.94 4.43
CA GLY A 68 13.16 -14.80 4.37
C GLY A 68 13.79 -13.43 4.62
N GLY A 69 15.07 -13.35 5.00
CA GLY A 69 15.74 -12.07 5.27
C GLY A 69 15.00 -11.22 6.32
N SER A 70 14.61 -10.01 5.95
CA SER A 70 13.84 -9.07 6.80
C SER A 70 12.33 -9.13 6.56
N ASP A 71 11.83 -10.13 5.83
CA ASP A 71 10.41 -10.25 5.54
C ASP A 71 9.60 -10.52 6.80
N PHE A 72 8.40 -9.95 6.84
CA PHE A 72 7.47 -10.13 7.94
C PHE A 72 6.57 -11.36 7.72
N TYR A 73 6.52 -12.23 8.73
CA TYR A 73 5.64 -13.40 8.72
C TYR A 73 4.20 -12.98 8.98
N VAL A 74 3.27 -13.40 8.11
CA VAL A 74 1.84 -13.07 8.24
C VAL A 74 1.06 -14.33 8.58
N ASP A 75 0.66 -14.47 9.84
CA ASP A 75 -0.25 -15.53 10.24
C ASP A 75 -1.71 -15.21 9.85
N GLU A 76 -2.60 -16.20 10.01
CA GLU A 76 -4.03 -16.07 9.70
C GLU A 76 -4.71 -14.98 10.53
N GLY A 77 -4.32 -14.80 11.79
CA GLY A 77 -4.90 -13.78 12.66
C GLY A 77 -4.57 -12.37 12.20
N LEU A 78 -3.32 -12.12 11.82
CA LEU A 78 -2.88 -10.87 11.23
C LEU A 78 -3.54 -10.64 9.87
N PHE A 79 -3.60 -11.67 9.04
CA PHE A 79 -4.27 -11.61 7.73
C PHE A 79 -5.74 -11.17 7.86
N ASN A 80 -6.51 -11.85 8.72
CA ASN A 80 -7.91 -11.52 8.96
C ASN A 80 -8.08 -10.10 9.51
N LYS A 81 -7.17 -9.67 10.40
CA LYS A 81 -7.18 -8.30 10.93
C LYS A 81 -6.95 -7.28 9.81
N VAL A 82 -5.96 -7.47 8.95
CA VAL A 82 -5.68 -6.50 7.88
C VAL A 82 -6.81 -6.43 6.86
N GLN A 83 -7.38 -7.58 6.48
CA GLN A 83 -8.50 -7.66 5.56
C GLN A 83 -9.76 -6.98 6.12
N SER A 84 -10.01 -7.11 7.43
CA SER A 84 -11.16 -6.45 8.07
C SER A 84 -11.11 -4.92 8.12
N LEU A 85 -9.92 -4.33 7.93
CA LEU A 85 -9.68 -2.90 8.04
C LEU A 85 -9.54 -2.20 6.67
N PHE A 86 -9.35 -2.97 5.60
CA PHE A 86 -9.06 -2.42 4.28
C PHE A 86 -10.33 -2.08 3.51
N GLU A 87 -10.38 -0.88 2.95
CA GLU A 87 -11.43 -0.41 2.06
C GLU A 87 -10.84 -0.21 0.67
N VAL A 88 -11.23 -1.09 -0.27
CA VAL A 88 -10.86 -1.00 -1.68
C VAL A 88 -11.23 0.41 -2.20
N PRO A 89 -10.29 1.14 -2.82
CA PRO A 89 -10.59 2.48 -3.31
C PRO A 89 -11.54 2.46 -4.50
N GLU A 90 -12.33 3.52 -4.62
CA GLU A 90 -13.05 3.81 -5.86
C GLU A 90 -12.07 4.27 -6.95
N LYS A 91 -12.41 4.02 -8.21
CA LYS A 91 -11.61 4.46 -9.38
C LYS A 91 -11.40 5.98 -9.43
N SER A 92 -12.32 6.75 -8.85
CA SER A 92 -12.26 8.21 -8.73
C SER A 92 -11.23 8.69 -7.70
N GLU A 93 -10.82 7.84 -6.76
CA GLU A 93 -9.84 8.18 -5.72
C GLU A 93 -8.39 8.02 -6.18
N ILE A 94 -8.16 7.30 -7.28
CA ILE A 94 -6.84 6.77 -7.68
C ILE A 94 -6.43 7.34 -9.04
N ASP A 95 -5.24 7.93 -9.10
CA ASP A 95 -4.66 8.47 -10.34
C ASP A 95 -4.10 7.37 -11.23
N VAL A 96 -3.45 6.36 -10.63
CA VAL A 96 -2.86 5.23 -11.35
C VAL A 96 -3.30 3.89 -10.74
N TRP A 97 -4.03 3.10 -11.53
CA TRP A 97 -4.52 1.78 -11.14
C TRP A 97 -3.74 0.66 -11.83
N TYR A 98 -2.94 -0.07 -11.06
CA TYR A 98 -2.17 -1.22 -11.53
C TYR A 98 -2.97 -2.50 -11.35
N ASP A 99 -3.09 -3.29 -12.41
CA ASP A 99 -3.71 -4.62 -12.41
C ASP A 99 -2.58 -5.64 -12.33
N ALA A 100 -2.33 -6.15 -11.12
CA ALA A 100 -1.20 -7.05 -10.85
C ALA A 100 -1.38 -8.43 -11.50
N GLN A 101 -2.60 -8.81 -11.85
CA GLN A 101 -2.90 -10.09 -12.48
C GLN A 101 -2.34 -10.17 -13.90
N LYS A 102 -2.28 -9.03 -14.61
CA LYS A 102 -1.78 -8.94 -15.99
C LYS A 102 -0.26 -9.02 -16.12
N GLU A 103 0.51 -8.76 -15.07
CA GLU A 103 1.98 -8.79 -15.11
C GLU A 103 2.56 -10.21 -14.97
N THR A 104 1.74 -11.18 -14.56
CA THR A 104 2.12 -12.59 -14.40
C THR A 104 2.03 -13.44 -15.67
N LYS A 105 1.84 -12.83 -16.86
CA LYS A 105 1.73 -13.54 -18.15
C LYS A 105 2.99 -13.47 -19.00
#